data_AF-A0A6V8SFR1-F1
#
_entry.id   AF-A0A6V8SFR1-F1
#
_cell.length_a   1.000
_cell.length_b   1.000
_cell.length_c   1.000
_cell.angle_alpha   90.00
_cell.angle_beta   90.00
_cell.angle_gamma   90.00
#
_symmetry.space_group_name_H-M   'P 1'
#
loop_
_entity.id
_entity.type
_entity.pdbx_description
1 polymer ?
#
loop_
_entity_poly.entity_id
_entity_poly.type
_entity_poly.pdbx_seq_one_letter_code
_entity_poly.pdbx_strand_id
1 'polypeptide(L)' 'MYKLSLIDKLSFLLVLIGAINWGLIGLLNFNLVKLISLGNCYIERIIYILVFAGAVNLIVVLLRSKTVYKKSC' A
#
# COMPACT_ATOMS: atom_id res chain seq x y z
N MET A 1 7.84 3.94 21.58
CA MET A 1 6.76 3.38 20.73
C MET A 1 6.50 4.34 19.58
N TYR A 2 6.56 3.88 18.33
CA TYR A 2 6.20 4.71 17.19
C TYR A 2 4.68 4.89 17.17
N LYS A 3 4.20 6.13 17.30
CA LYS A 3 2.77 6.42 17.26
C LYS A 3 2.31 6.39 15.80
N LEU A 4 1.76 5.26 15.37
CA LEU A 4 1.18 5.12 14.03
C LEU A 4 0.02 6.11 13.87
N SER A 5 0.14 6.98 12.86
CA SER A 5 -0.93 7.90 12.50
C SER A 5 -2.05 7.16 11.77
N LEU A 6 -3.21 7.81 11.63
CA LEU A 6 -4.32 7.28 10.83
C LEU A 6 -3.90 7.02 9.37
N ILE A 7 -3.01 7.87 8.83
CA ILE A 7 -2.50 7.78 7.46
C ILE A 7 -1.63 6.54 7.29
N ASP A 8 -0.83 6.18 8.30
CA ASP A 8 0.01 4.98 8.25
C ASP A 8 -0.84 3.70 8.24
N LYS A 9 -1.91 3.67 9.03
CA LYS A 9 -2.86 2.55 9.05
C LYS A 9 -3.60 2.41 7.72
N LEU A 10 -4.03 3.54 7.14
CA LEU A 10 -4.70 3.55 5.83
C LEU A 10 -3.74 3.10 4.73
N SER A 11 -2.48 3.55 4.78
CA SER A 11 -1.42 3.16 3.84
C SER A 11 -1.18 1.64 3.89
N PHE A 12 -1.13 1.06 5.09
CA PHE A 12 -1.01 -0.38 5.27
C PHE A 12 -2.16 -1.14 4.63
N LEU A 13 -3.40 -0.70 4.86
CA LEU A 13 -4.58 -1.33 4.28
C LEU A 13 -4.57 -1.25 2.75
N LEU A 14 -4.24 -0.09 2.16
CA LEU A 14 -4.16 0.07 0.71
C LEU A 14 -3.12 -0.87 0.08
N VAL A 15 -1.93 -0.96 0.68
CA VAL A 15 -0.86 -1.82 0.19
C VAL A 15 -1.24 -3.29 0.32
N LEU A 16 -1.93 -3.68 1.40
CA LEU A 16 -2.43 -5.03 1.60
C LEU A 16 -3.44 -5.42 0.51
N ILE A 17 -4.39 -4.54 0.19
CA ILE A 17 -5.35 -4.76 -0.91
C ILE A 17 -4.60 -4.91 -2.25
N GLY A 18 -3.58 -4.07 -2.49
CA GLY A 18 -2.73 -4.17 -3.67
C GLY A 18 -2.03 -5.52 -3.77
N ALA A 19 -1.41 -5.99 -2.69
CA ALA A 19 -0.73 -7.28 -2.64
C ALA A 19 -1.68 -8.46 -2.89
N ILE A 20 -2.89 -8.42 -2.31
CA ILE A 20 -3.94 -9.42 -2.58
C ILE A 20 -4.33 -9.41 -4.06
N ASN A 21 -4.51 -8.24 -4.68
CA ASN A 21 -4.83 -8.15 -6.10
C ASN A 21 -3.72 -8.77 -6.97
N TRP A 22 -2.44 -8.49 -6.69
CA TRP A 22 -1.32 -9.10 -7.39
C TRP A 22 -1.26 -10.63 -7.22
N GLY A 23 -1.50 -11.13 -6.00
CA GLY A 23 -1.57 -12.57 -5.74
C GLY A 23 -2.71 -13.24 -6.51
N LEU A 24 -3.86 -12.58 -6.60
CA LEU A 24 -5.03 -13.12 -7.30
C LEU A 24 -4.85 -13.13 -8.83
N ILE A 25 -4.15 -12.14 -9.37
CA ILE A 25 -3.72 -12.13 -10.78
C ILE A 25 -2.74 -13.28 -11.03
N GLY A 26 -1.75 -13.49 -10.16
CA GLY A 26 -0.74 -14.53 -10.33
C GLY A 26 -1.29 -15.97 -10.21
N LEU A 27 -2.25 -16.18 -9.29
CA LEU A 27 -2.79 -17.52 -9.02
C LEU A 27 -3.98 -17.87 -9.92
N LEU A 28 -4.88 -16.93 -10.16
CA LEU A 28 -6.18 -17.18 -10.79
C LEU A 28 -6.42 -16.34 -12.05
N ASN A 29 -5.45 -15.53 -12.49
CA ASN A 29 -5.61 -14.54 -13.57
C ASN A 29 -6.79 -13.57 -13.33
N PHE A 30 -7.16 -13.36 -12.07
CA PHE A 30 -8.31 -12.53 -11.70
C PHE A 30 -7.85 -11.19 -11.12
N ASN A 31 -8.35 -10.09 -11.69
CA ASN A 31 -7.98 -8.73 -11.30
C ASN A 31 -9.14 -8.04 -10.57
N LEU A 32 -9.03 -7.92 -9.24
CA LEU A 32 -9.99 -7.22 -8.38
C LEU A 32 -10.10 -5.74 -8.73
N VAL A 33 -8.96 -5.09 -8.99
CA VAL A 33 -8.94 -3.65 -9.31
C VAL A 33 -9.71 -3.40 -10.60
N LYS A 34 -9.52 -4.24 -11.62
CA LYS A 34 -10.28 -4.18 -12.88
C LYS A 34 -11.78 -4.40 -12.66
N LEU A 35 -12.16 -5.34 -11.79
CA LEU A 35 -13.57 -5.60 -11.45
C LEU A 35 -14.22 -4.37 -10.79
N ILE A 36 -13.57 -3.79 -9.77
CA ILE A 36 -14.06 -2.61 -9.06
C ILE A 36 -14.12 -1.40 -9.99
N SER A 37 -13.14 -1.28 -10.87
CA SER A 37 -13.03 -0.20 -11.84
C SER A 37 -13.97 -0.34 -13.04
N LEU A 38 -14.77 -1.41 -13.11
CA LEU A 38 -15.66 -1.73 -14.24
C LEU A 38 -14.94 -1.70 -15.60
N GLY A 39 -13.64 -2.02 -15.62
CA GLY A 39 -12.79 -1.99 -16.81
C GLY A 39 -12.35 -0.59 -17.29
N ASN A 40 -12.58 0.47 -16.51
CA ASN A 40 -12.10 1.81 -16.85
C ASN A 40 -10.61 1.99 -16.54
N CYS A 41 -9.78 2.04 -17.58
CA CYS A 41 -8.32 2.18 -17.47
C CYS A 41 -7.85 3.39 -16.63
N TYR A 42 -8.60 4.49 -16.59
CA TYR A 42 -8.20 5.67 -15.82
C TYR A 42 -8.38 5.46 -14.32
N ILE A 43 -9.48 4.82 -13.92
CA ILE A 43 -9.78 4.54 -12.52
C ILE A 43 -8.81 3.47 -11.98
N GLU A 44 -8.51 2.43 -12.78
CA GLU A 44 -7.48 1.44 -12.43
C GLU A 44 -6.12 2.09 -12.12
N ARG A 45 -5.69 3.02 -12.99
CA ARG A 45 -4.44 3.76 -12.81
C ARG A 45 -4.43 4.56 -11.50
N ILE A 46 -5.52 5.25 -11.18
CA ILE A 46 -5.64 6.02 -9.94
C ILE A 46 -5.50 5.08 -8.73
N ILE A 47 -6.16 3.92 -8.74
CA ILE A 47 -6.07 2.94 -7.65
C ILE A 47 -4.63 2.46 -7.49
N TYR A 48 -3.93 2.13 -8.58
CA TYR A 48 -2.53 1.70 -8.50
C TYR A 48 -1.59 2.80 -8.02
N ILE A 49 -1.83 4.06 -8.39
CA ILE A 49 -1.06 5.20 -7.87
C ILE A 49 -1.27 5.37 -6.36
N LEU A 50 -2.50 5.21 -5.87
CA LEU A 50 -2.80 5.28 -4.43
C LEU A 50 -2.11 4.15 -3.65
N VAL A 51 -2.13 2.93 -4.18
CA VAL A 51 -1.40 1.78 -3.61
C VAL A 51 0.10 2.07 -3.55
N PHE A 52 0.68 2.62 -4.62
CA PHE A 52 2.08 3.02 -4.66
C PHE A 52 2.41 4.10 -3.62
N ALA A 53 1.59 5.14 -3.51
CA ALA A 53 1.76 6.19 -2.50
C ALA A 53 1.71 5.62 -1.07
N GLY A 54 0.81 4.67 -0.81
CA GLY A 54 0.75 3.94 0.47
C GLY A 54 2.03 3.16 0.76
N ALA A 55 2.61 2.49 -0.24
CA ALA A 55 3.87 1.75 -0.09
C ALA A 55 5.04 2.69 0.23
N VAL A 56 5.12 3.84 -0.44
CA VAL A 56 6.13 4.87 -0.13
C VAL A 56 5.98 5.37 1.31
N ASN A 57 4.77 5.64 1.79
CA ASN A 57 4.56 6.05 3.18
C ASN A 57 5.02 4.98 4.19
N LEU A 58 4.75 3.70 3.93
CA LEU A 58 5.24 2.60 4.78
C LEU A 58 6.78 2.54 4.81
N ILE A 59 7.45 2.76 3.69
CA ILE A 59 8.93 2.83 3.65
C ILE A 59 9.42 3.99 4.52
N VAL A 60 8.80 5.17 4.42
CA VAL A 60 9.15 6.33 5.25
C VAL A 60 8.97 6.04 6.74
N VAL A 61 7.88 5.36 7.12
CA VAL A 61 7.64 4.93 8.51
C VAL A 61 8.71 3.96 8.99
N LEU A 62 9.10 2.98 8.16
CA LEU A 62 10.18 2.04 8.47
C LEU A 62 11.54 2.73 8.62
N LEU A 63 11.85 3.71 7.77
CA LEU A 63 13.09 4.48 7.89
C LEU A 63 13.10 5.34 9.15
N ARG A 64 11.98 6.00 9.47
CA ARG A 64 11.88 6.82 10.68
C ARG A 64 12.02 5.98 11.95
N SER A 65 11.48 4.76 11.97
CA SER A 65 11.60 3.86 13.13
C SER A 65 13.05 3.43 13.39
N LYS A 66 13.85 3.17 12.34
CA LYS A 66 15.29 2.86 12.48
C LYS A 66 16.09 4.03 13.03
N THR A 67 15.81 5.26 12.61
CA THR A 67 16.53 6.46 13.08
C THR A 67 16.32 6.69 14.56
N VAL A 68 15.11 6.44 15.09
CA VAL A 68 14.81 6.59 16.52
C VAL A 68 15.56 5.56 17.35
N TYR A 69 15.62 4.30 16.91
CA TYR A 69 16.34 3.25 17.63
C TYR A 69 17.85 3.54 17.76
N LYS A 70 18.46 4.09 16.71
CA LYS A 70 19.91 4.41 16.71
C LYS A 70 20.28 5.58 17.64
N LYS A 71 19.34 6.46 17.98
CA LYS A 71 19.60 7.68 18.76
C LYS A 71 19.56 7.47 20.28
N SER A 72 19.43 6.23 20.75
CA SER A 72 19.34 5.88 22.17
C SER A 72 20.64 5.30 22.76
N CYS A 73 21.78 5.52 22.11
CA CYS A 73 23.12 5.40 22.72
C CYS A 73 23.68 6.79 23.00
#